data_AF-A0A176RZM5-F1
#
_entry.id   AF-A0A176RZM5-F1
#
_cell.length_a   1.000
_cell.length_b   1.000
_cell.length_c   1.000
_cell.angle_alpha   90.00
_cell.angle_beta   90.00
_cell.angle_gamma   90.00
#
_symmetry.space_group_name_H-M   'P 1'
#
loop_
_entity.id
_entity.type
_entity.pdbx_description
1 polymer ?
#
loop_
_entity_poly.entity_id
_entity_poly.type
_entity_poly.pdbx_seq_one_letter_code
_entity_poly.pdbx_strand_id
1 'polypeptide(L)'
;EKAWQNACEQDTPEAYQTCLDGNTLKEYADEAIKRLQTLQQQRYTDNGDGTVTDKKTGLIWLKKANAFGSQDWKTAMQCAANLAHGQCGLSDGSKAGDWRLPTKDEWEAMMDERYNKPALSNAAGTEPWKEGDVFLGVQSSWYWSSTSYKDNTSLAWTMYIDNGRMYSYGKTFTYYVWTVRGGH
;
A
#
# COMPACT_ATOMS: atom_id res chain seq x y z
N GLU A 1 8.66 -1.29 -33.02
CA GLU A 1 9.13 -2.49 -32.31
C GLU A 1 9.98 -2.17 -31.09
N LYS A 2 11.17 -1.54 -31.22
CA LYS A 2 12.03 -1.20 -30.06
C LYS A 2 11.33 -0.37 -28.97
N ALA A 3 10.50 0.61 -29.35
CA ALA A 3 9.76 1.44 -28.39
C ALA A 3 8.74 0.61 -27.57
N TRP A 4 8.07 -0.35 -28.21
CA TRP A 4 7.12 -1.25 -27.56
C TRP A 4 7.82 -2.20 -26.59
N GLN A 5 8.93 -2.82 -27.00
CA GLN A 5 9.71 -3.71 -26.13
C GLN A 5 10.18 -2.99 -24.87
N ASN A 6 10.72 -1.78 -25.01
CA ASN A 6 11.14 -0.96 -23.88
C ASN A 6 9.94 -0.59 -22.97
N ALA A 7 8.79 -0.23 -23.56
CA ALA A 7 7.59 0.05 -22.77
C ALA A 7 7.11 -1.16 -21.98
N CYS A 8 7.14 -2.36 -22.56
CA CYS A 8 6.82 -3.61 -21.88
C CYS A 8 7.83 -3.99 -20.80
N GLU A 9 9.11 -3.63 -20.96
CA GLU A 9 10.15 -3.84 -19.94
C GLU A 9 9.95 -2.93 -18.72
N GLN A 10 9.55 -1.67 -18.94
CA GLN A 10 9.32 -0.71 -17.86
C GLN A 10 7.93 -0.83 -17.22
N ASP A 11 6.92 -1.16 -18.03
CA ASP A 11 5.51 -1.32 -17.64
C ASP A 11 4.91 -0.09 -16.91
N THR A 12 5.35 1.12 -17.29
CA THR A 12 4.89 2.39 -16.71
C THR A 12 4.03 3.22 -17.67
N PRO A 13 3.11 4.07 -17.16
CA PRO A 13 2.35 5.00 -18.01
C PRO A 13 3.22 5.85 -18.92
N GLU A 14 4.34 6.35 -18.42
CA GLU A 14 5.26 7.23 -19.15
C GLU A 14 5.93 6.49 -20.32
N ALA A 15 6.30 5.22 -20.13
CA ALA A 15 6.91 4.42 -21.16
C ALA A 15 5.90 4.08 -22.29
N TYR A 16 4.65 3.75 -21.93
CA TYR A 16 3.59 3.53 -22.92
C TYR A 16 3.18 4.82 -23.65
N GLN A 17 3.13 5.97 -22.96
CA GLN A 17 2.88 7.26 -23.62
C GLN A 17 4.02 7.61 -24.59
N THR A 18 5.27 7.44 -24.18
CA THR A 18 6.44 7.64 -25.05
C THR A 18 6.41 6.69 -26.25
N CYS A 19 5.95 5.46 -26.06
CA CYS A 19 5.74 4.51 -27.16
C CYS A 19 4.67 5.02 -28.15
N LEU A 20 3.58 5.61 -27.65
CA LEU A 20 2.51 6.17 -28.49
C LEU A 20 2.92 7.45 -29.24
N ASP A 21 3.74 8.29 -28.63
CA ASP A 21 4.23 9.55 -29.23
C ASP A 21 5.24 9.32 -30.37
N GLY A 22 5.78 8.09 -30.50
CA GLY A 22 6.69 7.68 -31.57
C GLY A 22 6.02 7.15 -32.84
N ASN A 23 6.83 6.66 -33.79
CA ASN A 23 6.33 6.05 -35.04
C ASN A 23 5.94 4.58 -34.83
N THR A 24 4.86 4.35 -34.08
CA THR A 24 4.43 3.02 -33.61
C THR A 24 3.41 2.38 -34.56
N LEU A 25 3.54 1.07 -34.78
CA LEU A 25 2.60 0.29 -35.59
C LEU A 25 1.23 0.25 -34.92
N LYS A 26 0.16 0.23 -35.71
CA LYS A 26 -1.23 0.28 -35.22
C LYS A 26 -1.54 -0.77 -34.15
N GLU A 27 -1.08 -2.02 -34.31
CA GLU A 27 -1.35 -3.08 -33.31
C GLU A 27 -0.74 -2.74 -31.94
N TYR A 28 0.49 -2.25 -31.93
CA TYR A 28 1.17 -1.83 -30.70
C TYR A 28 0.58 -0.56 -30.12
N ALA A 29 0.00 0.31 -30.95
CA ALA A 29 -0.72 1.50 -30.47
C ALA A 29 -1.98 1.10 -29.71
N ASP A 30 -2.78 0.17 -30.24
CA ASP A 30 -4.00 -0.31 -29.58
C ASP A 30 -3.66 -1.01 -28.25
N GLU A 31 -2.62 -1.85 -28.23
CA GLU A 31 -2.14 -2.50 -27.00
C GLU A 31 -1.57 -1.49 -25.99
N ALA A 32 -0.77 -0.52 -26.44
CA ALA A 32 -0.22 0.54 -25.58
C ALA A 32 -1.31 1.42 -24.97
N ILE A 33 -2.34 1.80 -25.75
CA ILE A 33 -3.49 2.55 -25.24
C ILE A 33 -4.20 1.74 -24.15
N LYS A 34 -4.47 0.46 -24.41
CA LYS A 34 -5.13 -0.42 -23.43
C LYS A 34 -4.32 -0.54 -22.15
N ARG A 35 -3.00 -0.70 -22.26
CA ARG A 35 -2.11 -0.83 -21.11
C ARG A 35 -2.00 0.48 -20.33
N LEU A 36 -1.85 1.60 -21.01
CA LEU A 36 -1.86 2.94 -20.42
C LEU A 36 -3.15 3.21 -19.65
N GLN A 37 -4.32 2.95 -20.25
CA GLN A 37 -5.62 3.10 -19.59
C GLN A 37 -5.73 2.20 -18.34
N THR A 38 -5.26 0.96 -18.44
CA THR A 38 -5.26 0.02 -17.30
C THR A 38 -4.40 0.56 -16.16
N LEU A 39 -3.19 1.04 -16.44
CA LEU A 39 -2.28 1.57 -15.41
C LEU A 39 -2.79 2.87 -14.79
N GLN A 40 -3.45 3.72 -15.57
CA GLN A 40 -4.07 4.96 -15.08
C GLN A 40 -5.24 4.69 -14.12
N GLN A 41 -5.96 3.57 -14.28
CA GLN A 41 -7.11 3.22 -13.44
C GLN A 41 -6.76 2.38 -12.21
N GLN A 42 -5.50 2.00 -12.02
CA GLN A 42 -5.09 1.18 -10.87
C GLN A 42 -5.35 1.89 -9.53
N ARG A 43 -5.76 1.10 -8.53
CA ARG A 43 -5.92 1.52 -7.14
C ARG A 43 -4.58 1.74 -6.46
N TYR A 44 -3.64 0.82 -6.70
CA TYR A 44 -2.31 0.80 -6.09
C TYR A 44 -1.22 0.75 -7.17
N THR A 45 -0.10 1.42 -6.92
CA THR A 45 1.06 1.40 -7.81
C THR A 45 2.30 1.03 -7.02
N ASP A 46 2.96 -0.06 -7.41
CA ASP A 46 4.26 -0.43 -6.88
C ASP A 46 5.32 0.54 -7.42
N ASN A 47 6.08 1.16 -6.52
CA ASN A 47 7.11 2.12 -6.90
C ASN A 47 8.46 1.44 -7.17
N GLY A 48 8.57 0.12 -6.99
CA GLY A 48 9.80 -0.64 -7.23
C GLY A 48 10.88 -0.42 -6.17
N ASP A 49 10.59 0.35 -5.12
CA ASP A 49 11.52 0.76 -4.06
C ASP A 49 11.11 0.26 -2.66
N GLY A 50 10.25 -0.77 -2.63
CA GLY A 50 9.67 -1.29 -1.39
C GLY A 50 8.45 -0.52 -0.90
N THR A 51 7.96 0.46 -1.65
CA THR A 51 6.75 1.22 -1.32
C THR A 51 5.65 1.03 -2.37
N VAL A 52 4.41 1.27 -1.93
CA VAL A 52 3.21 1.19 -2.77
C VAL A 52 2.41 2.48 -2.61
N THR A 53 2.17 3.17 -3.72
CA THR A 53 1.35 4.37 -3.77
C THR A 53 -0.13 4.02 -3.84
N ASP A 54 -0.90 4.64 -2.97
CA ASP A 54 -2.34 4.47 -2.85
C ASP A 54 -3.10 5.57 -3.61
N LYS A 55 -3.43 5.37 -4.89
CA LYS A 55 -3.91 6.44 -5.80
C LYS A 55 -5.21 7.15 -5.37
N LYS A 56 -6.07 6.52 -4.57
CA LYS A 56 -7.29 7.14 -4.01
C LYS A 56 -6.98 8.14 -2.89
N THR A 57 -5.97 7.87 -2.07
CA THR A 57 -5.67 8.67 -0.87
C THR A 57 -4.42 9.52 -1.03
N GLY A 58 -3.57 9.20 -2.02
CA GLY A 58 -2.24 9.76 -2.18
C GLY A 58 -1.22 9.22 -1.17
N LEU A 59 -1.60 8.33 -0.25
CA LEU A 59 -0.69 7.81 0.77
C LEU A 59 0.31 6.81 0.17
N ILE A 60 1.47 6.70 0.82
CA ILE A 60 2.49 5.72 0.46
C ILE A 60 2.60 4.69 1.58
N TRP A 61 2.38 3.43 1.23
CA TRP A 61 2.39 2.30 2.15
C TRP A 61 3.67 1.49 2.01
N LEU A 62 4.15 0.91 3.11
CA LEU A 62 5.21 -0.08 3.05
C LEU A 62 4.69 -1.32 2.32
N LYS A 63 5.41 -1.80 1.31
CA LYS A 63 4.98 -2.97 0.51
C LYS A 63 4.85 -4.24 1.35
N LYS A 64 5.72 -4.41 2.34
CA LYS A 64 5.74 -5.56 3.26
C LYS A 64 4.90 -5.29 4.50
N ALA A 65 3.64 -5.74 4.48
CA ALA A 65 2.65 -5.46 5.52
C ALA A 65 2.98 -6.10 6.89
N ASN A 66 3.83 -7.12 6.94
CA ASN A 66 4.20 -7.82 8.17
C ASN A 66 5.65 -7.56 8.61
N ALA A 67 6.28 -6.49 8.12
CA ALA A 67 7.71 -6.24 8.29
C ALA A 67 8.21 -6.29 9.74
N PHE A 68 7.37 -5.90 10.71
CA PHE A 68 7.71 -5.89 12.14
C PHE A 68 6.95 -6.95 12.97
N GLY A 69 6.12 -7.78 12.33
CA GLY A 69 5.24 -8.71 13.02
C GLY A 69 4.26 -8.00 13.97
N SER A 70 3.86 -8.70 15.03
CA SER A 70 2.97 -8.16 16.07
C SER A 70 3.74 -7.52 17.21
N GLN A 71 3.38 -6.29 17.57
CA GLN A 71 4.03 -5.50 18.63
C GLN A 71 2.98 -4.85 19.54
N ASP A 72 3.36 -4.49 20.76
CA ASP A 72 2.52 -3.60 21.58
C ASP A 72 2.43 -2.21 20.95
N TRP A 73 1.43 -1.42 21.34
CA TRP A 73 1.14 -0.15 20.67
C TRP A 73 2.30 0.85 20.75
N LYS A 74 3.02 0.90 21.87
CA LYS A 74 4.15 1.82 22.05
C LYS A 74 5.32 1.39 21.17
N THR A 75 5.64 0.10 21.17
CA THR A 75 6.69 -0.47 20.32
C THR A 75 6.34 -0.32 18.84
N ALA A 76 5.08 -0.54 18.46
CA ALA A 76 4.58 -0.35 17.10
C ALA A 76 4.79 1.09 16.58
N MET A 77 4.46 2.09 17.40
CA MET A 77 4.71 3.50 17.08
C MET A 77 6.21 3.79 16.88
N GLN A 78 7.07 3.19 17.70
CA GLN A 78 8.53 3.34 17.58
C GLN A 78 9.09 2.61 16.35
N CYS A 79 8.63 1.40 16.05
CA CYS A 79 9.01 0.68 14.84
C CYS A 79 8.70 1.50 13.59
N ALA A 80 7.50 2.09 13.54
CA ALA A 80 7.09 2.94 12.43
C ALA A 80 7.96 4.20 12.33
N ALA A 81 8.13 4.92 13.43
CA ALA A 81 8.92 6.16 13.45
C ALA A 81 10.40 5.95 13.12
N ASN A 82 10.95 4.78 13.41
CA ASN A 82 12.36 4.47 13.14
C ASN A 82 12.60 3.81 11.77
N LEU A 83 11.55 3.47 11.03
CA LEU A 83 11.66 2.88 9.69
C LEU A 83 12.33 3.89 8.74
N ALA A 84 13.33 3.41 8.01
CA ALA A 84 14.09 4.21 7.06
C ALA A 84 14.60 3.38 5.88
N HIS A 85 15.17 4.07 4.88
CA HIS A 85 15.87 3.48 3.74
C HIS A 85 16.82 2.34 4.15
N GLY A 86 16.83 1.26 3.36
CA GLY A 86 17.64 0.07 3.60
C GLY A 86 17.02 -0.94 4.57
N GLN A 87 15.88 -0.62 5.18
CA GLN A 87 15.16 -1.53 6.08
C GLN A 87 13.91 -2.10 5.42
N CYS A 88 13.52 -3.31 5.79
CA CYS A 88 12.24 -3.91 5.41
C CYS A 88 11.96 -3.96 3.88
N GLY A 89 13.02 -3.92 3.06
CA GLY A 89 12.93 -3.88 1.59
C GLY A 89 12.89 -2.49 0.97
N LEU A 90 13.02 -1.41 1.77
CA LEU A 90 13.00 -0.04 1.30
C LEU A 90 14.29 0.36 0.58
N SER A 91 14.13 0.99 -0.57
CA SER A 91 15.18 1.68 -1.32
C SER A 91 14.72 3.06 -1.79
N ASP A 92 13.94 3.76 -0.97
CA ASP A 92 13.14 4.96 -1.32
C ASP A 92 13.74 6.29 -0.81
N GLY A 93 14.93 6.27 -0.22
CA GLY A 93 15.58 7.42 0.40
C GLY A 93 14.94 7.94 1.71
N SER A 94 13.96 7.24 2.27
CA SER A 94 13.29 7.65 3.52
C SER A 94 14.23 7.65 4.73
N LYS A 95 13.88 8.45 5.72
CA LYS A 95 14.59 8.61 6.99
C LYS A 95 13.66 8.33 8.16
N ALA A 96 14.25 8.08 9.32
CA ALA A 96 13.50 7.99 10.56
C ALA A 96 12.68 9.28 10.77
N GLY A 97 11.40 9.12 11.09
CA GLY A 97 10.41 10.18 11.20
C GLY A 97 9.49 10.33 9.98
N ASP A 98 9.86 9.79 8.81
CA ASP A 98 9.02 9.86 7.61
C ASP A 98 7.81 8.93 7.71
N TRP A 99 7.99 7.78 8.35
CA TRP A 99 7.00 6.71 8.48
C TRP A 99 6.28 6.76 9.82
N ARG A 100 5.00 6.36 9.81
CA ARG A 100 4.14 6.28 11.00
C ARG A 100 3.12 5.16 10.89
N LEU A 101 2.44 4.87 12.00
CA LEU A 101 1.23 4.06 11.94
C LEU A 101 0.09 4.85 11.25
N PRO A 102 -0.78 4.18 10.48
CA PRO A 102 -1.97 4.77 9.90
C PRO A 102 -2.92 5.26 10.98
N THR A 103 -3.61 6.36 10.72
CA THR A 103 -4.74 6.80 11.53
C THR A 103 -5.97 5.91 11.27
N LYS A 104 -6.99 6.04 12.12
CA LYS A 104 -8.27 5.35 11.93
C LYS A 104 -8.86 5.63 10.55
N ASP A 105 -8.87 6.89 10.14
CA ASP A 105 -9.52 7.32 8.90
C ASP A 105 -8.74 6.84 7.65
N GLU A 106 -7.40 6.78 7.74
CA GLU A 106 -6.56 6.23 6.67
C GLU A 106 -6.76 4.72 6.49
N TRP A 107 -6.95 3.98 7.59
CA TRP A 107 -7.32 2.58 7.54
C TRP A 107 -8.67 2.38 6.84
N GLU A 108 -9.69 3.14 7.26
CA GLU A 108 -11.03 3.09 6.66
C GLU A 108 -10.99 3.48 5.17
N ALA A 109 -10.14 4.43 4.78
CA ALA A 109 -9.97 4.82 3.38
C ALA A 109 -9.29 3.76 2.51
N MET A 110 -8.36 2.98 3.09
CA MET A 110 -7.64 1.89 2.43
C MET A 110 -8.53 0.66 2.18
N MET A 111 -9.34 0.29 3.16
CA MET A 111 -10.17 -0.92 3.07
C MET A 111 -11.21 -0.82 1.96
N ASP A 112 -11.59 -1.99 1.46
CA ASP A 112 -12.62 -2.13 0.44
C ASP A 112 -13.75 -3.03 0.96
N GLU A 113 -14.86 -2.39 1.32
CA GLU A 113 -16.02 -3.03 1.94
C GLU A 113 -16.70 -4.08 1.04
N ARG A 114 -16.36 -4.11 -0.26
CA ARG A 114 -16.83 -5.15 -1.19
C ARG A 114 -16.23 -6.51 -0.89
N TYR A 115 -15.10 -6.56 -0.19
CA TYR A 115 -14.34 -7.79 0.03
C TYR A 115 -14.27 -8.17 1.51
N ASN A 116 -14.00 -9.46 1.73
CA ASN A 116 -13.66 -10.02 3.01
C ASN A 116 -12.60 -11.11 2.82
N LYS A 117 -11.87 -11.42 3.89
CA LYS A 117 -10.82 -12.44 3.93
C LYS A 117 -9.74 -12.31 2.83
N PRO A 118 -9.07 -11.15 2.67
CA PRO A 118 -9.19 -9.91 3.44
C PRO A 118 -10.09 -8.84 2.77
N ALA A 119 -10.48 -7.82 3.54
CA ALA A 119 -11.22 -6.64 3.06
C ALA A 119 -10.30 -5.61 2.36
N LEU A 120 -9.46 -6.10 1.47
CA LEU A 120 -8.46 -5.32 0.73
C LEU A 120 -8.60 -5.64 -0.76
N SER A 121 -8.54 -4.63 -1.61
CA SER A 121 -8.58 -4.83 -3.06
C SER A 121 -7.20 -5.17 -3.62
N ASN A 122 -7.17 -5.79 -4.79
CA ASN A 122 -5.97 -6.00 -5.57
C ASN A 122 -5.39 -4.68 -6.13
N ALA A 123 -4.24 -4.73 -6.82
CA ALA A 123 -3.59 -3.56 -7.43
C ALA A 123 -4.54 -2.75 -8.34
N ALA A 124 -5.38 -3.44 -9.12
CA ALA A 124 -6.35 -2.82 -10.02
C ALA A 124 -7.56 -2.20 -9.28
N GLY A 125 -7.84 -2.61 -8.04
CA GLY A 125 -9.03 -2.19 -7.30
C GLY A 125 -10.31 -2.91 -7.72
N THR A 126 -10.22 -4.01 -8.47
CA THR A 126 -11.37 -4.68 -9.11
C THR A 126 -11.66 -6.06 -8.56
N GLU A 127 -10.73 -6.65 -7.80
CA GLU A 127 -10.84 -7.97 -7.19
C GLU A 127 -10.30 -7.94 -5.75
N PRO A 128 -10.60 -8.93 -4.91
CA PRO A 128 -9.95 -9.05 -3.61
C PRO A 128 -8.44 -9.29 -3.74
N TRP A 129 -7.67 -8.76 -2.80
CA TRP A 129 -6.23 -9.00 -2.71
C TRP A 129 -5.92 -10.49 -2.44
N LYS A 130 -4.80 -10.95 -2.99
CA LYS A 130 -4.20 -12.26 -2.69
C LYS A 130 -2.68 -12.13 -2.61
N GLU A 131 -2.04 -13.03 -1.88
CA GLU A 131 -0.57 -13.07 -1.81
C GLU A 131 0.04 -13.21 -3.21
N GLY A 132 1.10 -12.44 -3.48
CA GLY A 132 1.71 -12.32 -4.80
C GLY A 132 1.18 -11.16 -5.64
N ASP A 133 0.24 -10.37 -5.13
CA ASP A 133 -0.15 -9.07 -5.70
C ASP A 133 0.78 -7.93 -5.20
N VAL A 134 0.30 -6.68 -5.19
CA VAL A 134 1.10 -5.48 -4.88
C VAL A 134 1.65 -5.45 -3.46
N PHE A 135 0.89 -5.92 -2.46
CA PHE A 135 1.33 -6.00 -1.07
C PHE A 135 1.80 -7.42 -0.72
N LEU A 136 2.82 -7.50 0.13
CA LEU A 136 3.45 -8.75 0.56
C LEU A 136 3.15 -9.04 2.04
N GLY A 137 2.81 -10.30 2.34
CA GLY A 137 2.67 -10.78 3.70
C GLY A 137 1.51 -10.14 4.47
N VAL A 138 0.45 -9.69 3.79
CA VAL A 138 -0.77 -9.19 4.47
C VAL A 138 -1.37 -10.33 5.28
N GLN A 139 -1.69 -10.06 6.55
CA GLN A 139 -2.26 -11.04 7.46
C GLN A 139 -3.75 -10.76 7.62
N SER A 140 -4.60 -11.78 7.60
CA SER A 140 -6.02 -11.66 7.98
C SER A 140 -6.15 -11.55 9.51
N SER A 141 -5.63 -10.46 10.08
CA SER A 141 -5.50 -10.22 11.51
C SER A 141 -5.65 -8.73 11.84
N TRP A 142 -5.38 -8.40 13.09
CA TRP A 142 -5.44 -7.05 13.64
C TRP A 142 -4.18 -6.27 13.35
N TYR A 143 -4.36 -5.02 12.94
CA TYR A 143 -3.29 -4.06 12.70
C TYR A 143 -3.52 -2.81 13.53
N TRP A 144 -2.44 -2.26 14.09
CA TRP A 144 -2.53 -1.05 14.90
C TRP A 144 -2.86 0.20 14.07
N SER A 145 -3.59 1.12 14.70
CA SER A 145 -3.68 2.51 14.30
C SER A 145 -2.91 3.41 15.29
N SER A 146 -2.42 4.55 14.83
CA SER A 146 -1.90 5.63 15.70
C SER A 146 -3.01 6.35 16.49
N THR A 147 -4.29 6.13 16.17
CA THR A 147 -5.40 6.82 16.83
C THR A 147 -5.74 6.18 18.17
N SER A 148 -5.62 6.94 19.27
CA SER A 148 -6.09 6.52 20.59
C SER A 148 -7.62 6.56 20.68
N TYR A 149 -8.23 5.68 21.48
CA TYR A 149 -9.68 5.71 21.69
C TYR A 149 -10.07 6.86 22.61
N LYS A 150 -10.99 7.73 22.15
CA LYS A 150 -11.28 9.00 22.82
C LYS A 150 -11.86 8.85 24.23
N ASP A 151 -12.69 7.83 24.47
CA ASP A 151 -13.36 7.67 25.77
C ASP A 151 -12.50 6.89 26.77
N ASN A 152 -11.42 6.22 26.30
CA ASN A 152 -10.48 5.50 27.15
C ASN A 152 -9.08 5.45 26.50
N THR A 153 -8.18 6.31 26.97
CA THR A 153 -6.84 6.50 26.41
C THR A 153 -5.88 5.32 26.65
N SER A 154 -6.26 4.36 27.49
CA SER A 154 -5.56 3.07 27.62
C SER A 154 -5.77 2.15 26.41
N LEU A 155 -6.76 2.47 25.56
CA LEU A 155 -7.06 1.76 24.33
C LEU A 155 -6.58 2.55 23.10
N ALA A 156 -6.32 1.83 22.02
CA ALA A 156 -6.09 2.38 20.69
C ALA A 156 -6.94 1.64 19.66
N TRP A 157 -7.21 2.31 18.55
CA TRP A 157 -7.91 1.70 17.43
C TRP A 157 -7.03 0.67 16.71
N THR A 158 -7.68 -0.40 16.22
CA THR A 158 -7.10 -1.45 15.40
C THR A 158 -8.00 -1.72 14.20
N MET A 159 -7.39 -1.96 13.05
CA MET A 159 -8.09 -2.43 11.85
C MET A 159 -8.05 -3.96 11.81
N TYR A 160 -9.21 -4.61 11.68
CA TYR A 160 -9.27 -6.04 11.42
C TYR A 160 -9.32 -6.28 9.92
N ILE A 161 -8.19 -6.64 9.32
CA ILE A 161 -8.04 -6.76 7.87
C ILE A 161 -8.94 -7.84 7.26
N ASP A 162 -9.33 -8.85 8.05
CA ASP A 162 -10.25 -9.90 7.58
C ASP A 162 -11.60 -9.33 7.11
N ASN A 163 -12.14 -8.33 7.81
CA ASN A 163 -13.47 -7.78 7.53
C ASN A 163 -13.50 -6.25 7.35
N GLY A 164 -12.35 -5.58 7.41
CA GLY A 164 -12.19 -4.16 7.13
C GLY A 164 -12.80 -3.25 8.19
N ARG A 165 -13.00 -3.73 9.43
CA ARG A 165 -13.63 -2.96 10.50
C ARG A 165 -12.66 -2.51 11.58
N MET A 166 -12.94 -1.33 12.13
CA MET A 166 -12.21 -0.75 13.24
C MET A 166 -12.76 -1.22 14.59
N TYR A 167 -11.86 -1.53 15.52
CA TYR A 167 -12.17 -1.86 16.90
C TYR A 167 -11.17 -1.19 17.84
N SER A 168 -11.43 -1.16 19.14
CA SER A 168 -10.51 -0.58 20.12
C SER A 168 -10.05 -1.63 21.13
N TYR A 169 -8.74 -1.74 21.32
CA TYR A 169 -8.14 -2.69 22.25
C TYR A 169 -7.04 -2.05 23.11
N GLY A 170 -6.71 -2.72 24.21
CA GLY A 170 -5.69 -2.26 25.17
C GLY A 170 -4.32 -2.16 24.52
N LYS A 171 -3.62 -1.04 24.76
CA LYS A 171 -2.30 -0.74 24.18
C LYS A 171 -1.19 -1.74 24.54
N THR A 172 -1.43 -2.62 25.52
CA THR A 172 -0.52 -3.68 25.95
C THR A 172 -0.67 -4.99 25.17
N PHE A 173 -1.75 -5.15 24.37
CA PHE A 173 -1.87 -6.30 23.46
C PHE A 173 -0.91 -6.17 22.29
N THR A 174 -0.64 -7.27 21.58
CA THR A 174 0.26 -7.27 20.42
C THR A 174 -0.53 -7.48 19.13
N TYR A 175 -0.38 -6.55 18.18
CA TYR A 175 -1.03 -6.59 16.86
C TYR A 175 -0.04 -6.16 15.78
N TYR A 176 -0.34 -6.49 14.52
CA TYR A 176 0.56 -6.25 13.40
C TYR A 176 0.80 -4.76 13.15
N VAL A 177 2.00 -4.47 12.65
CA VAL A 177 2.46 -3.13 12.34
C VAL A 177 2.60 -3.00 10.83
N TRP A 178 1.77 -2.13 10.25
CA TRP A 178 1.88 -1.74 8.86
C TRP A 178 1.97 -0.22 8.80
N THR A 179 3.01 0.29 8.15
CA THR A 179 3.37 1.69 8.17
C THR A 179 2.94 2.40 6.90
N VAL A 180 2.65 3.68 7.07
CA VAL A 180 2.27 4.60 5.99
C VAL A 180 2.98 5.94 6.18
N ARG A 181 3.15 6.68 5.09
CA ARG A 181 3.60 8.07 5.09
C ARG A 181 2.75 8.91 4.13
N GLY A 182 2.86 10.23 4.26
CA GLY A 182 2.22 11.15 3.32
C GLY A 182 2.74 10.97 1.90
N GLY A 183 1.88 11.23 0.91
CA GLY A 183 2.30 11.40 -0.48
C GLY A 183 2.90 12.77 -0.74
N HIS A 184 3.53 12.91 -1.90
CA HIS A 184 3.93 14.19 -2.48
C HIS A 184 2.78 14.80 -3.28
#